data_AF-A0AAW5IFY9-F1
#
_entry.id   AF-A0AAW5IFY9-F1
#
_cell.length_a   1.000
_cell.length_b   1.000
_cell.length_c   1.000
_cell.angle_alpha   90.00
_cell.angle_beta   90.00
_cell.angle_gamma   90.00
#
_symmetry.space_group_name_H-M   'P 1'
#
loop_
_entity.id
_entity.type
_entity.pdbx_description
1 polymer ?
#
loop_
_entity_poly.entity_id
_entity_poly.type
_entity_poly.pdbx_seq_one_letter_code
_entity_poly.pdbx_strand_id
1 'polypeptide(L)'
;MNNLITKTWKPLLSLLFGVAVMLFWAVPYMAGLCFQEQYQMFLFDTNYFLERIVLPGGLADYISEFLVQFYYMPVLGGAIIGLLLIGIQTAVWGLMKQYGAKHDFPGYLLSFLPSIALWCAMGDQNILLSFVVALFGALLMGWIHNRFHNRLVKVVFELVSTALVYWFLGPVVFLYAALMIGDTLKNAQQKDSILSGIGYSACILVLTIAWILLSTQSLQYPMSRIFAGLNYYRYPGAVSPLPFVVMVWAVVIPFLGMIPCHRKSLQKLQQSKVVIVLGYVLVIVASWFGIKASFDEMTYDLIDYDFLVRTELWDKIIEKAEKKPATTPLSVSCVNLALSQKGMLADRLFEFYQNGGEGLFPTFTRDMISPVSTAEIFFRLGMVNDAERYMFEAQEAIPNYRKSSRLTRRIIECEIINGNYKVAAKLLRRLQKTLFYSNWANQMMALLGNEKAINRHPIYGKLRKYREKKQDFLFSDREMDQMLGLLFLNDNHNKMAYEYLMCYELLQRDMEKFMQYYPLGRFVGYDHIPRSFQEILIGNWMKTHSDPRTIPYSVDAQNVNNTLNFIQLYMQNPKDPQLSQQPYVSNAWHYMVIQDKEEAKKEEKKTIY
;
A
#
# COMPACT_ATOMS: atom_id res chain seq x y z
N MET A 1 22.17 37.53 18.97
CA MET A 1 21.37 36.75 17.99
C MET A 1 22.20 36.14 16.87
N ASN A 2 23.12 36.87 16.20
CA ASN A 2 23.89 36.33 15.06
C ASN A 2 24.76 35.09 15.35
N ASN A 3 25.36 34.97 16.54
CA ASN A 3 26.18 33.80 16.91
C ASN A 3 25.38 32.53 17.26
N LEU A 4 24.09 32.67 17.59
CA LEU A 4 23.24 31.51 17.86
C LEU A 4 22.82 30.87 16.53
N ILE A 5 22.36 31.70 15.59
CA ILE A 5 21.91 31.29 14.25
C ILE A 5 23.04 30.62 13.45
N THR A 6 24.29 31.10 13.56
CA THR A 6 25.44 30.48 12.87
C THR A 6 25.85 29.13 13.45
N LYS A 7 25.49 28.82 14.70
CA LYS A 7 25.81 27.53 15.35
C LYS A 7 24.66 26.52 15.28
N THR A 8 23.41 26.98 15.19
CA THR A 8 22.20 26.12 15.23
C THR A 8 21.61 25.77 13.86
N TRP A 9 22.05 26.39 12.76
CA TRP A 9 21.43 26.18 11.45
C TRP A 9 21.51 24.74 10.92
N LYS A 10 22.58 23.99 11.23
CA LYS A 10 22.72 22.58 10.80
C LYS A 10 21.68 21.68 11.48
N PRO A 11 21.68 21.53 12.82
CA PRO A 11 20.67 20.69 13.47
C PRO A 11 19.24 21.17 13.16
N LEU A 12 19.03 22.48 12.97
CA LEU A 12 17.75 23.01 12.50
C LEU A 12 17.40 22.52 11.09
N LEU A 13 18.34 22.51 10.15
CA LEU A 13 18.10 22.01 8.79
C LEU A 13 17.80 20.50 8.77
N SER A 14 18.57 19.69 9.51
CA SER A 14 18.27 18.26 9.67
C SER A 14 16.88 18.06 10.28
N LEU A 15 16.51 18.85 11.29
CA LEU A 15 15.19 18.80 11.90
C LEU A 15 14.08 19.19 10.91
N LEU A 16 14.25 20.27 10.15
CA LEU A 16 13.30 20.69 9.12
C LEU A 16 13.12 19.61 8.04
N PHE A 17 14.21 18.93 7.63
CA PHE A 17 14.14 17.79 6.73
C PHE A 17 13.31 16.64 7.32
N GLY A 18 13.55 16.25 8.57
CA GLY A 18 12.73 15.22 9.23
C GLY A 18 11.26 15.63 9.41
N VAL A 19 10.99 16.90 9.70
CA VAL A 19 9.61 17.43 9.76
C VAL A 19 8.95 17.38 8.39
N ALA A 20 9.67 17.71 7.31
CA ALA A 20 9.15 17.60 5.95
C ALA A 20 8.79 16.15 5.58
N VAL A 21 9.66 15.18 5.93
CA VAL A 21 9.39 13.75 5.77
C VAL A 21 8.17 13.32 6.59
N MET A 22 8.07 13.76 7.84
CA MET A 22 6.93 13.46 8.71
C MET A 22 5.63 14.00 8.11
N LEU A 23 5.60 15.26 7.67
CA LEU A 23 4.41 15.87 7.08
C LEU A 23 4.00 15.20 5.77
N PHE A 24 4.97 14.82 4.93
CA PHE A 24 4.71 14.08 3.69
C PHE A 24 4.01 12.75 3.95
N TRP A 25 4.51 11.94 4.89
CA TRP A 25 3.90 10.65 5.18
C TRP A 25 2.61 10.77 6.00
N ALA A 26 2.50 11.78 6.86
CA ALA A 26 1.35 11.94 7.75
C ALA A 26 0.12 12.56 7.06
N VAL A 27 0.31 13.33 5.97
CA VAL A 27 -0.77 14.07 5.30
C VAL A 27 -1.10 13.47 3.93
N PRO A 28 -0.31 13.70 2.85
CA PRO A 28 -0.67 13.19 1.52
C PRO A 28 -0.51 11.67 1.35
N TYR A 29 0.38 11.01 2.12
CA TYR A 29 0.68 9.57 1.95
C TYR A 29 0.33 8.71 3.19
N MET A 30 -0.66 9.14 3.98
CA MET A 30 -1.06 8.42 5.20
C MET A 30 -1.51 6.98 4.91
N ALA A 31 -2.18 6.75 3.79
CA ALA A 31 -2.64 5.43 3.38
C ALA A 31 -1.46 4.48 3.11
N GLY A 32 -0.35 4.99 2.56
CA GLY A 32 0.88 4.24 2.34
C GLY A 32 1.50 3.72 3.64
N LEU A 33 1.48 4.51 4.72
CA LEU A 33 1.92 4.04 6.05
C LEU A 33 1.01 2.92 6.58
N CYS A 34 -0.30 3.13 6.55
CA CYS A 34 -1.29 2.14 6.98
C CYS A 34 -1.23 0.84 6.15
N PHE A 35 -0.84 0.95 4.87
CA PHE A 35 -0.60 -0.19 3.99
C PHE A 35 0.64 -0.99 4.41
N GLN A 36 1.74 -0.36 4.84
CA GLN A 36 2.87 -1.12 5.39
C GLN A 36 2.49 -1.81 6.70
N GLU A 37 1.81 -1.09 7.61
CA GLU A 37 1.36 -1.61 8.89
C GLU A 37 0.49 -2.85 8.73
N GLN A 38 -0.49 -2.80 7.81
CA GLN A 38 -1.47 -3.87 7.72
C GLN A 38 -0.85 -5.20 7.30
N TYR A 39 0.28 -5.23 6.60
CA TYR A 39 0.93 -6.46 6.14
C TYR A 39 2.09 -6.91 7.04
N GLN A 40 2.25 -6.31 8.23
CA GLN A 40 3.29 -6.69 9.18
C GLN A 40 2.71 -6.86 10.60
N MET A 41 2.26 -8.07 10.92
CA MET A 41 1.80 -8.40 12.27
C MET A 41 2.99 -8.70 13.19
N PHE A 42 3.39 -7.71 14.00
CA PHE A 42 4.36 -7.91 15.06
C PHE A 42 3.73 -8.46 16.34
N LEU A 43 4.37 -9.50 16.91
CA LEU A 43 3.91 -10.20 18.10
C LEU A 43 4.96 -10.05 19.21
N PHE A 44 4.51 -9.65 20.41
CA PHE A 44 5.32 -9.65 21.63
C PHE A 44 5.43 -11.07 22.18
N ASP A 45 6.16 -11.93 21.45
CA ASP A 45 6.34 -13.33 21.75
C ASP A 45 7.79 -13.77 21.54
N THR A 46 8.30 -14.65 22.39
CA THR A 46 9.67 -15.17 22.28
C THR A 46 9.89 -15.94 20.99
N ASN A 47 8.91 -16.73 20.53
CA ASN A 47 9.05 -17.47 19.28
C ASN A 47 9.11 -16.51 18.09
N TYR A 48 8.33 -15.42 18.13
CA TYR A 48 8.39 -14.38 17.10
C TYR A 48 9.80 -13.79 16.99
N PHE A 49 10.43 -13.42 18.12
CA PHE A 49 11.81 -12.95 18.13
C PHE A 49 12.81 -13.99 17.60
N LEU A 50 12.71 -15.24 18.05
CA LEU A 50 13.62 -16.32 17.65
C LEU A 50 13.55 -16.64 16.15
N GLU A 51 12.35 -16.63 15.55
CA GLU A 51 12.15 -16.83 14.11
C GLU A 51 12.87 -15.78 13.26
N ARG A 52 13.09 -14.56 13.79
CA ARG A 52 13.82 -13.50 13.08
C ARG A 52 15.32 -13.59 13.33
N ILE A 53 15.75 -13.65 14.60
CA ILE A 53 17.16 -13.50 14.97
C ILE A 53 18.08 -14.64 14.45
N VAL A 54 17.50 -15.78 14.11
CA VAL A 54 18.19 -16.94 13.52
C VAL A 54 18.48 -16.75 12.02
N LEU A 55 17.92 -15.71 11.39
CA LEU A 55 18.12 -15.41 9.98
C LEU A 55 19.05 -14.19 9.78
N PRO A 56 19.81 -14.14 8.67
CA PRO A 56 20.63 -12.97 8.34
C PRO A 56 19.75 -11.75 8.07
N GLY A 57 20.07 -10.63 8.72
CA GLY A 57 19.23 -9.43 8.76
C GLY A 57 18.14 -9.45 9.84
N GLY A 58 18.10 -10.49 10.67
CA GLY A 58 17.03 -10.75 11.63
C GLY A 58 16.81 -9.65 12.67
N LEU A 59 17.87 -8.98 13.13
CA LEU A 59 17.73 -7.89 14.10
C LEU A 59 17.12 -6.65 13.45
N ALA A 60 17.56 -6.30 12.24
CA ALA A 60 16.97 -5.19 11.48
C ALA A 60 15.50 -5.47 11.18
N ASP A 61 15.17 -6.71 10.84
CA ASP A 61 13.79 -7.16 10.65
C ASP A 61 12.94 -6.95 11.89
N TYR A 62 13.37 -7.49 13.04
CA TYR A 62 12.63 -7.39 14.29
C TYR A 62 12.42 -5.94 14.74
N ILE A 63 13.47 -5.11 14.69
CA ILE A 63 13.38 -3.68 15.02
C ILE A 63 12.43 -2.97 14.05
N SER A 64 12.52 -3.26 12.75
CA SER A 64 11.68 -2.61 11.76
C SER A 64 10.21 -2.99 11.90
N GLU A 65 9.87 -4.26 12.16
CA GLU A 65 8.49 -4.71 12.39
C GLU A 65 7.89 -4.03 13.61
N PHE A 66 8.66 -3.94 14.70
CA PHE A 66 8.25 -3.22 15.90
C PHE A 66 7.95 -1.75 15.60
N LEU A 67 8.82 -1.08 14.83
CA LEU A 67 8.62 0.32 14.45
C LEU A 67 7.43 0.52 13.49
N VAL A 68 7.20 -0.41 12.56
CA VAL A 68 6.09 -0.34 11.61
C VAL A 68 4.73 -0.45 12.30
N GLN A 69 4.62 -1.06 13.47
CA GLN A 69 3.35 -1.06 14.22
C GLN A 69 2.81 0.36 14.44
N PHE A 70 3.69 1.33 14.69
CA PHE A 70 3.32 2.73 14.95
C PHE A 70 2.81 3.46 13.71
N TYR A 71 2.93 2.88 12.51
CA TYR A 71 2.34 3.44 11.29
C TYR A 71 0.81 3.41 11.33
N TYR A 72 0.22 2.64 12.24
CA TYR A 72 -1.19 2.76 12.62
C TYR A 72 -1.57 4.21 13.02
N MET A 73 -0.61 4.98 13.54
CA MET A 73 -0.73 6.42 13.82
C MET A 73 0.16 7.21 12.84
N PRO A 74 -0.39 7.76 11.74
CA PRO A 74 0.41 8.30 10.63
C PRO A 74 1.43 9.38 11.03
N VAL A 75 1.09 10.27 11.97
CA VAL A 75 2.02 11.30 12.47
C VAL A 75 3.24 10.67 13.15
N LEU A 76 3.02 9.65 13.99
CA LEU A 76 4.09 8.97 14.70
C LEU A 76 4.92 8.11 13.73
N GLY A 77 4.28 7.40 12.81
CA GLY A 77 4.98 6.66 11.75
C GLY A 77 5.86 7.55 10.88
N GLY A 78 5.33 8.69 10.43
CA GLY A 78 6.10 9.69 9.69
C GLY A 78 7.26 10.26 10.50
N ALA A 79 7.07 10.49 11.80
CA ALA A 79 8.15 10.96 12.69
C ALA A 79 9.26 9.92 12.84
N ILE A 80 8.93 8.63 12.97
CA ILE A 80 9.92 7.54 13.03
C ILE A 80 10.76 7.50 11.75
N ILE A 81 10.13 7.56 10.57
CA ILE A 81 10.85 7.61 9.29
C ILE A 81 11.75 8.85 9.25
N GLY A 82 11.22 10.02 9.60
CA GLY A 82 11.98 11.28 9.64
C GLY A 82 13.22 11.19 10.54
N LEU A 83 13.08 10.59 11.74
CA LEU A 83 14.19 10.37 12.66
C LEU A 83 15.24 9.40 12.11
N LEU A 84 14.82 8.31 11.46
CA LEU A 84 15.74 7.35 10.83
C LEU A 84 16.52 8.01 9.68
N LEU A 85 15.85 8.80 8.83
CA LEU A 85 16.50 9.53 7.74
C LEU A 85 17.46 10.60 8.27
N ILE A 86 17.10 11.32 9.34
CA ILE A 86 18.06 12.21 10.04
C ILE A 86 19.25 11.41 10.58
N GLY A 87 19.01 10.23 11.16
CA GLY A 87 20.06 9.33 11.65
C GLY A 87 21.05 8.96 10.53
N ILE A 88 20.54 8.56 9.37
CA ILE A 88 21.36 8.23 8.20
C ILE A 88 22.16 9.45 7.72
N GLN A 89 21.50 10.60 7.54
CA GLN A 89 22.15 11.85 7.14
C GLN A 89 23.28 12.25 8.11
N THR A 90 23.03 12.16 9.41
CA THR A 90 24.02 12.52 10.44
C THR A 90 25.18 11.52 10.51
N ALA A 91 24.92 10.22 10.32
CA ALA A 91 25.96 9.20 10.22
C ALA A 91 26.87 9.42 8.99
N VAL A 92 26.28 9.70 7.83
CA VAL A 92 27.01 10.05 6.59
C VAL A 92 27.88 11.30 6.81
N TRP A 93 27.32 12.36 7.41
CA TRP A 93 28.09 13.56 7.73
C TRP A 93 29.23 13.30 8.73
N GLY A 94 28.99 12.45 9.73
CA GLY A 94 29.99 12.00 10.69
C GLY A 94 31.15 11.28 10.00
N LEU A 95 30.85 10.37 9.07
CA LEU A 95 31.84 9.65 8.25
C LEU A 95 32.63 10.62 7.35
N MET A 96 31.97 11.56 6.67
CA MET A 96 32.65 12.58 5.85
C MET A 96 33.69 13.36 6.66
N LYS A 97 33.35 13.75 7.90
CA LYS A 97 34.28 14.44 8.80
C LYS A 97 35.47 13.56 9.17
N GLN A 98 35.26 12.30 9.51
CA GLN A 98 36.35 11.34 9.78
C GLN A 98 37.23 11.15 8.55
N TYR A 99 36.65 11.19 7.35
CA TYR A 99 37.40 11.06 6.10
C TYR A 99 38.12 12.33 5.62
N GLY A 100 37.95 13.47 6.30
CA GLY A 100 38.77 14.67 6.08
C GLY A 100 38.02 15.87 5.51
N ALA A 101 36.67 15.84 5.49
CA ALA A 101 35.88 17.00 5.10
C ALA A 101 36.11 18.18 6.08
N LYS A 102 36.85 19.20 5.64
CA LYS A 102 37.20 20.38 6.44
C LYS A 102 36.12 21.48 6.40
N HIS A 103 35.39 21.58 5.30
CA HIS A 103 34.38 22.62 5.09
C HIS A 103 32.97 22.04 5.12
N ASP A 104 32.04 22.81 5.65
CA ASP A 104 30.63 22.42 5.78
C ASP A 104 29.90 22.37 4.43
N PHE A 105 30.26 23.24 3.49
CA PHE A 105 29.70 23.22 2.14
C PHE A 105 30.78 22.77 1.13
N PRO A 106 30.46 21.89 0.16
CA PRO A 106 29.16 21.26 -0.08
C PRO A 106 28.86 20.01 0.78
N GLY A 107 29.79 19.59 1.65
CA GLY A 107 29.72 18.28 2.29
C GLY A 107 28.46 18.01 3.14
N TYR A 108 28.03 18.99 3.94
CA TYR A 108 26.82 18.85 4.75
C TYR A 108 25.56 18.74 3.88
N LEU A 109 25.49 19.48 2.77
CA LEU A 109 24.41 19.35 1.80
C LEU A 109 24.41 17.96 1.14
N LEU A 110 25.57 17.47 0.72
CA LEU A 110 25.71 16.15 0.10
C LEU A 110 25.31 15.01 1.03
N SER A 111 25.49 15.17 2.35
CA SER A 111 25.10 14.16 3.33
C SER A 111 23.60 13.83 3.35
N PHE A 112 22.74 14.71 2.80
CA PHE A 112 21.32 14.43 2.63
C PHE A 112 21.03 13.47 1.47
N LEU A 113 21.92 13.36 0.48
CA LEU A 113 21.65 12.59 -0.75
C LEU A 113 21.31 11.12 -0.50
N PRO A 114 22.02 10.36 0.37
CA PRO A 114 21.63 8.99 0.65
C PRO A 114 20.25 8.88 1.33
N SER A 115 19.88 9.87 2.17
CA SER A 115 18.58 9.90 2.84
C SER A 115 17.45 10.26 1.89
N ILE A 116 17.68 11.20 0.97
CA ILE A 116 16.75 11.57 -0.10
C ILE A 116 16.58 10.39 -1.07
N ALA A 117 17.68 9.76 -1.49
CA ALA A 117 17.63 8.58 -2.36
C ALA A 117 16.86 7.42 -1.71
N LEU A 118 17.04 7.22 -0.40
CA LEU A 118 16.27 6.24 0.35
C LEU A 118 14.79 6.60 0.44
N TRP A 119 14.46 7.87 0.66
CA TRP A 119 13.07 8.34 0.65
C TRP A 119 12.40 8.14 -0.71
N CYS A 120 13.12 8.43 -1.81
CA CYS A 120 12.68 8.09 -3.16
C CYS A 120 12.46 6.57 -3.31
N ALA A 121 13.42 5.74 -2.86
CA ALA A 121 13.29 4.29 -2.92
C ALA A 121 12.05 3.78 -2.16
N MET A 122 11.71 4.37 -1.01
CA MET A 122 10.50 4.07 -0.24
C MET A 122 9.19 4.43 -0.97
N GLY A 123 9.26 5.11 -2.12
CA GLY A 123 8.11 5.25 -3.03
C GLY A 123 7.62 3.90 -3.53
N ASP A 124 8.51 2.92 -3.68
CA ASP A 124 8.12 1.53 -3.90
C ASP A 124 7.56 0.92 -2.60
N GLN A 125 6.25 0.65 -2.59
CA GLN A 125 5.53 0.05 -1.47
C GLN A 125 6.06 -1.34 -1.04
N ASN A 126 6.95 -1.96 -1.81
CA ASN A 126 7.53 -3.24 -1.48
C ASN A 126 8.89 -3.13 -0.79
N ILE A 127 9.50 -1.94 -0.73
CA ILE A 127 10.71 -1.71 0.07
C ILE A 127 10.31 -1.64 1.55
N LEU A 128 10.89 -2.53 2.36
CA LEU A 128 10.56 -2.66 3.77
C LEU A 128 11.46 -1.79 4.65
N LEU A 129 10.93 -1.34 5.79
CA LEU A 129 11.68 -0.54 6.77
C LEU A 129 12.94 -1.27 7.30
N SER A 130 12.98 -2.61 7.21
CA SER A 130 14.16 -3.43 7.50
C SER A 130 15.42 -2.92 6.79
N PHE A 131 15.30 -2.53 5.51
CA PHE A 131 16.43 -1.96 4.76
C PHE A 131 16.90 -0.62 5.34
N VAL A 132 15.96 0.26 5.75
CA VAL A 132 16.28 1.56 6.36
C VAL A 132 17.04 1.38 7.67
N VAL A 133 16.55 0.48 8.53
CA VAL A 133 17.17 0.15 9.83
C VAL A 133 18.55 -0.48 9.61
N ALA A 134 18.66 -1.43 8.69
CA ALA A 134 19.91 -2.10 8.34
C ALA A 134 20.96 -1.11 7.81
N LEU A 135 20.57 -0.23 6.88
CA LEU A 135 21.43 0.79 6.31
C LEU A 135 21.94 1.76 7.39
N PHE A 136 21.05 2.25 8.25
CA PHE A 136 21.43 3.10 9.36
C PHE A 136 22.42 2.39 10.31
N GLY A 137 22.13 1.15 10.68
CA GLY A 137 23.02 0.33 11.51
C GLY A 137 24.41 0.13 10.89
N ALA A 138 24.49 -0.15 9.59
CA ALA A 138 25.75 -0.37 8.89
C ALA A 138 26.60 0.93 8.82
N LEU A 139 25.96 2.08 8.58
CA LEU A 139 26.63 3.38 8.61
C LEU A 139 27.15 3.74 10.02
N LEU A 140 26.36 3.46 11.06
CA LEU A 140 26.80 3.63 12.44
C LEU A 140 27.99 2.73 12.77
N MET A 141 27.97 1.48 12.34
CA MET A 141 29.10 0.56 12.53
C MET A 141 30.37 1.04 11.82
N GLY A 142 30.25 1.55 10.58
CA GLY A 142 31.36 2.20 9.87
C GLY A 142 31.91 3.42 10.63
N TRP A 143 31.02 4.22 11.21
CA TRP A 143 31.41 5.40 11.98
C TRP A 143 32.11 5.05 13.30
N ILE A 144 31.66 4.01 13.99
CA ILE A 144 32.30 3.46 15.20
C ILE A 144 33.67 2.90 14.85
N HIS A 145 33.75 2.10 13.78
CA HIS A 145 34.97 1.46 13.31
C HIS A 145 36.12 2.45 13.13
N ASN A 146 35.85 3.60 12.50
CA ASN A 146 36.84 4.66 12.25
C ASN A 146 37.37 5.36 13.52
N ARG A 147 36.79 5.12 14.71
CA ARG A 147 37.28 5.67 15.98
C ARG A 147 38.41 4.85 16.60
N PHE A 148 38.64 3.63 16.14
CA PHE A 148 39.73 2.81 16.65
C PHE A 148 41.06 3.18 15.97
N HIS A 149 42.04 3.61 16.78
CA HIS A 149 43.39 3.96 16.30
C HIS A 149 44.39 2.81 16.40
N ASN A 150 44.20 1.87 17.34
CA ASN A 150 45.08 0.73 17.51
C ASN A 150 44.83 -0.32 16.41
N ARG A 151 45.89 -0.67 15.67
CA ARG A 151 45.83 -1.61 14.53
C ARG A 151 45.27 -2.98 14.93
N LEU A 152 45.69 -3.56 16.06
CA LEU A 152 45.25 -4.89 16.46
C LEU A 152 43.77 -4.89 16.85
N VAL A 153 43.36 -3.90 17.64
CA VAL A 153 41.94 -3.72 18.03
C VAL A 153 41.07 -3.53 16.79
N LYS A 154 41.54 -2.73 15.82
CA LYS A 154 40.83 -2.48 14.57
C LYS A 154 40.63 -3.75 13.76
N VAL A 155 41.68 -4.56 13.54
CA VAL A 155 41.60 -5.84 12.82
C VAL A 155 40.66 -6.83 13.50
N VAL A 156 40.77 -6.99 14.83
CA VAL A 156 39.90 -7.90 15.60
C VAL A 156 38.45 -7.43 15.52
N PHE A 157 38.22 -6.12 15.64
CA PHE A 157 36.89 -5.54 15.48
C PHE A 157 36.33 -5.78 14.09
N GLU A 158 37.10 -5.59 13.01
CA GLU A 158 36.66 -5.86 11.62
C GLU A 158 36.25 -7.32 11.43
N LEU A 159 37.05 -8.26 11.94
CA LEU A 159 36.76 -9.70 11.85
C LEU A 159 35.38 -10.04 12.44
N VAL A 160 35.14 -9.60 13.68
CA VAL A 160 33.92 -9.90 14.42
C VAL A 160 32.73 -9.08 13.89
N SER A 161 32.93 -7.79 13.67
CA SER A 161 31.88 -6.88 13.21
C SER A 161 31.37 -7.22 11.82
N THR A 162 32.21 -7.72 10.90
CA THR A 162 31.75 -8.15 9.56
C THR A 162 30.74 -9.28 9.67
N ALA A 163 31.02 -10.29 10.51
CA ALA A 163 30.09 -11.39 10.78
C ALA A 163 28.79 -10.90 11.41
N LEU A 164 28.89 -10.06 12.45
CA LEU A 164 27.73 -9.54 13.17
C LEU A 164 26.88 -8.60 12.32
N VAL A 165 27.49 -7.74 11.50
CA VAL A 165 26.78 -6.84 10.58
C VAL A 165 26.01 -7.67 9.55
N TYR A 166 26.62 -8.70 8.98
CA TYR A 166 25.90 -9.58 8.07
C TYR A 166 24.75 -10.32 8.77
N TRP A 167 25.00 -10.91 9.94
CA TRP A 167 23.97 -11.69 10.63
C TRP A 167 22.82 -10.82 11.14
N PHE A 168 23.10 -9.66 11.73
CA PHE A 168 22.06 -8.81 12.31
C PHE A 168 21.43 -7.85 11.32
N LEU A 169 22.18 -7.33 10.36
CA LEU A 169 21.72 -6.29 9.45
C LEU A 169 21.54 -6.80 8.03
N GLY A 170 22.15 -7.91 7.63
CA GLY A 170 21.99 -8.52 6.31
C GLY A 170 23.02 -8.01 5.28
N PRO A 171 22.69 -8.02 3.98
CA PRO A 171 23.64 -7.69 2.92
C PRO A 171 24.14 -6.25 2.84
N VAL A 172 23.62 -5.33 3.66
CA VAL A 172 24.29 -4.04 3.92
C VAL A 172 25.72 -4.20 4.45
N VAL A 173 26.14 -5.42 4.83
CA VAL A 173 27.55 -5.74 5.07
C VAL A 173 28.44 -5.37 3.88
N PHE A 174 27.97 -5.41 2.63
CA PHE A 174 28.75 -4.96 1.48
C PHE A 174 29.04 -3.46 1.52
N LEU A 175 28.08 -2.64 1.96
CA LEU A 175 28.29 -1.22 2.21
C LEU A 175 29.30 -1.02 3.33
N TYR A 176 29.17 -1.77 4.44
CA TYR A 176 30.10 -1.69 5.55
C TYR A 176 31.53 -2.08 5.12
N ALA A 177 31.69 -3.16 4.37
CA ALA A 177 32.96 -3.60 3.78
C ALA A 177 33.54 -2.55 2.84
N ALA A 178 32.73 -1.92 1.98
CA ALA A 178 33.19 -0.85 1.10
C ALA A 178 33.69 0.38 1.87
N LEU A 179 33.04 0.75 2.99
CA LEU A 179 33.51 1.82 3.87
C LEU A 179 34.86 1.47 4.53
N MET A 180 35.03 0.22 4.98
CA MET A 180 36.31 -0.24 5.54
C MET A 180 37.42 -0.26 4.50
N ILE A 181 37.14 -0.78 3.29
CA ILE A 181 38.09 -0.82 2.17
C ILE A 181 38.53 0.59 1.77
N GLY A 182 37.61 1.55 1.67
CA GLY A 182 38.02 2.91 1.32
C GLY A 182 38.85 3.58 2.42
N ASP A 183 38.56 3.30 3.71
CA ASP A 183 39.40 3.79 4.81
C ASP A 183 40.80 3.16 4.82
N THR A 184 40.92 1.86 4.54
CA THR A 184 42.22 1.16 4.49
C THR A 184 43.06 1.63 3.32
N LEU A 185 42.47 1.80 2.13
CA LEU A 185 43.13 2.34 0.95
C LEU A 185 43.61 3.79 1.18
N LYS A 186 42.78 4.63 1.82
CA LYS A 186 43.16 5.98 2.20
C LYS A 186 44.39 5.98 3.12
N ASN A 187 44.36 5.19 4.18
CA ASN A 187 45.45 5.10 5.14
C ASN A 187 46.73 4.54 4.51
N ALA A 188 46.61 3.62 3.55
CA ALA A 188 47.73 3.07 2.79
C ALA A 188 48.34 4.10 1.83
N GLN A 189 47.51 4.92 1.17
CA GLN A 189 47.98 6.02 0.31
C GLN A 189 48.73 7.08 1.11
N GLN A 190 48.31 7.39 2.34
CA GLN A 190 49.01 8.34 3.21
C GLN A 190 50.36 7.83 3.73
N LYS A 191 50.59 6.51 3.71
CA LYS A 191 51.79 5.84 4.23
C LYS A 191 52.67 5.25 3.11
N ASP A 192 52.38 5.58 1.84
CA ASP A 192 53.03 5.02 0.64
C ASP A 192 53.07 3.47 0.59
N SER A 193 52.08 2.81 1.21
CA SER A 193 52.03 1.35 1.37
C SER A 193 50.86 0.73 0.58
N ILE A 194 50.61 1.21 -0.64
CA ILE A 194 49.42 0.90 -1.45
C ILE A 194 49.23 -0.60 -1.67
N LEU A 195 50.30 -1.35 -1.98
CA LEU A 195 50.22 -2.80 -2.20
C LEU A 195 49.65 -3.55 -0.98
N SER A 196 50.09 -3.16 0.22
CA SER A 196 49.60 -3.75 1.47
C SER A 196 48.13 -3.37 1.75
N GLY A 197 47.72 -2.15 1.37
CA GLY A 197 46.33 -1.71 1.45
C GLY A 197 45.40 -2.48 0.52
N ILE A 198 45.86 -2.76 -0.71
CA ILE A 198 45.13 -3.60 -1.67
C ILE A 198 44.99 -5.02 -1.14
N GLY A 199 46.08 -5.62 -0.63
CA GLY A 199 46.04 -6.96 -0.03
C GLY A 199 45.06 -7.05 1.15
N TYR A 200 45.11 -6.07 2.05
CA TYR A 200 44.17 -6.02 3.19
C TYR A 200 42.72 -5.84 2.74
N SER A 201 42.47 -5.02 1.72
CA SER A 201 41.13 -4.81 1.14
C SER A 201 40.58 -6.09 0.52
N ALA A 202 41.43 -6.86 -0.18
CA ALA A 202 41.06 -8.16 -0.71
C ALA A 202 40.70 -9.14 0.41
N CYS A 203 41.44 -9.13 1.53
CA CYS A 203 41.12 -9.94 2.70
C CYS A 203 39.74 -9.58 3.30
N ILE A 204 39.38 -8.29 3.42
CA ILE A 204 38.05 -7.87 3.89
C ILE A 204 36.95 -8.39 2.97
N LEU A 205 37.13 -8.27 1.66
CA LEU A 205 36.14 -8.73 0.69
C LEU A 205 35.96 -10.25 0.74
N VAL A 206 37.07 -11.00 0.77
CA VAL A 206 37.06 -12.46 0.91
C VAL A 206 36.40 -12.88 2.21
N LEU A 207 36.72 -12.21 3.33
CA LEU A 207 36.09 -12.47 4.63
C LEU A 207 34.58 -12.24 4.59
N THR A 208 34.14 -11.14 3.97
CA THR A 208 32.72 -10.79 3.84
C THR A 208 31.99 -11.88 3.05
N ILE A 209 32.54 -12.28 1.90
CA ILE A 209 31.95 -13.35 1.07
C ILE A 209 31.98 -14.69 1.81
N ALA A 210 33.06 -15.00 2.54
CA ALA A 210 33.17 -16.25 3.30
C ALA A 210 32.10 -16.36 4.39
N TRP A 211 31.81 -15.29 5.14
CA TRP A 211 30.72 -15.28 6.13
C TRP A 211 29.35 -15.51 5.49
N ILE A 212 29.10 -14.90 4.33
CA ILE A 212 27.87 -15.10 3.58
C ILE A 212 27.74 -16.55 3.11
N LEU A 213 28.79 -17.11 2.51
CA LEU A 213 28.82 -18.49 2.03
C LEU A 213 28.75 -19.51 3.18
N LEU A 214 29.29 -19.20 4.35
CA LEU A 214 29.15 -20.05 5.53
C LEU A 214 27.69 -20.17 5.96
N SER A 215 26.92 -19.07 5.90
CA SER A 215 25.50 -19.08 6.26
C SER A 215 24.66 -20.00 5.35
N THR A 216 25.09 -20.23 4.11
CA THR A 216 24.37 -21.08 3.15
C THR A 216 24.51 -22.57 3.46
N GLN A 217 25.45 -22.96 4.34
CA GLN A 217 25.58 -24.35 4.78
C GLN A 217 24.41 -24.78 5.68
N SER A 218 23.89 -23.85 6.48
CA SER A 218 22.75 -24.09 7.38
C SER A 218 21.41 -23.64 6.81
N LEU A 219 21.40 -22.64 5.90
CA LEU A 219 20.19 -21.98 5.43
C LEU A 219 19.82 -22.43 4.01
N GLN A 220 18.59 -22.92 3.84
CA GLN A 220 18.05 -23.37 2.55
C GLN A 220 17.40 -22.23 1.75
N TYR A 221 18.12 -21.12 1.56
CA TYR A 221 17.65 -19.99 0.74
C TYR A 221 18.41 -19.89 -0.58
N PRO A 222 17.77 -19.42 -1.67
CA PRO A 222 18.48 -19.12 -2.91
C PRO A 222 19.61 -18.11 -2.67
N MET A 223 20.77 -18.35 -3.29
CA MET A 223 21.95 -17.49 -3.18
C MET A 223 21.63 -16.02 -3.46
N SER A 224 20.80 -15.74 -4.47
CA SER A 224 20.38 -14.36 -4.80
C SER A 224 19.75 -13.65 -3.62
N ARG A 225 18.93 -14.32 -2.79
CA ARG A 225 18.29 -13.72 -1.62
C ARG A 225 19.25 -13.55 -0.44
N ILE A 226 20.19 -14.48 -0.27
CA ILE A 226 21.22 -14.39 0.76
C ILE A 226 22.15 -13.19 0.51
N PHE A 227 22.44 -12.89 -0.77
CA PHE A 227 23.26 -11.77 -1.20
C PHE A 227 22.49 -10.44 -1.37
N ALA A 228 21.19 -10.47 -1.66
CA ALA A 228 20.39 -9.26 -1.86
C ALA A 228 19.59 -8.81 -0.62
N GLY A 229 19.32 -9.73 0.29
CA GLY A 229 18.61 -9.50 1.54
C GLY A 229 17.33 -10.32 1.57
N LEU A 230 17.09 -11.02 2.69
CA LEU A 230 15.91 -11.86 2.81
C LEU A 230 14.62 -11.04 2.83
N ASN A 231 14.64 -9.89 3.51
CA ASN A 231 13.45 -9.12 3.89
C ASN A 231 13.62 -7.60 3.68
N TYR A 232 14.54 -7.18 2.79
CA TYR A 232 14.59 -5.78 2.37
C TYR A 232 13.49 -5.43 1.37
N TYR A 233 13.05 -6.42 0.61
CA TYR A 233 11.98 -6.32 -0.37
C TYR A 233 10.88 -7.32 -0.05
N ARG A 234 9.62 -6.93 -0.26
CA ARG A 234 8.44 -7.72 0.14
C ARG A 234 8.37 -9.05 -0.59
N TYR A 235 8.67 -9.09 -1.88
CA TYR A 235 8.57 -10.28 -2.72
C TYR A 235 9.87 -11.09 -2.73
N PRO A 236 9.89 -12.31 -2.17
CA PRO A 236 11.07 -13.19 -2.15
C PRO A 236 11.71 -13.47 -3.52
N GLY A 237 10.90 -13.56 -4.57
CA GLY A 237 11.35 -13.92 -5.92
C GLY A 237 11.90 -12.76 -6.74
N ALA A 238 11.87 -11.53 -6.21
CA ALA A 238 12.31 -10.34 -6.92
C ALA A 238 13.40 -9.61 -6.14
N VAL A 239 14.41 -9.12 -6.85
CA VAL A 239 15.47 -8.30 -6.29
C VAL A 239 15.34 -6.90 -6.88
N SER A 240 14.88 -5.95 -6.06
CA SER A 240 14.81 -4.55 -6.48
C SER A 240 16.22 -3.96 -6.61
N PRO A 241 16.53 -3.20 -7.67
CA PRO A 241 17.82 -2.52 -7.81
C PRO A 241 17.94 -1.30 -6.88
N LEU A 242 16.82 -0.75 -6.40
CA LEU A 242 16.80 0.50 -5.64
C LEU A 242 17.63 0.46 -4.34
N PRO A 243 17.56 -0.58 -3.48
CA PRO A 243 18.42 -0.70 -2.31
C PRO A 243 19.91 -0.64 -2.64
N PHE A 244 20.35 -1.25 -3.75
CA PHE A 244 21.75 -1.21 -4.17
C PHE A 244 22.18 0.19 -4.61
N VAL A 245 21.34 0.91 -5.36
CA VAL A 245 21.59 2.30 -5.73
C VAL A 245 21.76 3.17 -4.49
N VAL A 246 20.88 3.01 -3.50
CA VAL A 246 20.99 3.74 -2.22
C VAL A 246 22.28 3.37 -1.47
N MET A 247 22.64 2.07 -1.42
CA MET A 247 23.90 1.64 -0.80
C MET A 247 25.13 2.27 -1.49
N VAL A 248 25.15 2.30 -2.83
CA VAL A 248 26.25 2.94 -3.58
C VAL A 248 26.36 4.41 -3.21
N TRP A 249 25.26 5.16 -3.18
CA TRP A 249 25.28 6.57 -2.75
C TRP A 249 25.73 6.72 -1.30
N ALA A 250 25.29 5.84 -0.40
CA ALA A 250 25.70 5.84 1.00
C ALA A 250 27.19 5.51 1.21
N VAL A 251 27.87 4.89 0.23
CA VAL A 251 29.33 4.68 0.23
C VAL A 251 30.06 5.85 -0.45
N VAL A 252 29.61 6.27 -1.64
CA VAL A 252 30.29 7.29 -2.46
C VAL A 252 30.31 8.64 -1.77
N ILE A 253 29.20 9.06 -1.16
CA ILE A 253 29.08 10.39 -0.54
C ILE A 253 30.07 10.59 0.62
N PRO A 254 30.22 9.67 1.59
CA PRO A 254 31.28 9.74 2.59
C PRO A 254 32.67 9.98 2.00
N PHE A 255 33.02 9.27 0.92
CA PHE A 255 34.34 9.34 0.30
C PHE A 255 34.56 10.60 -0.56
N LEU A 256 33.50 11.29 -1.01
CA LEU A 256 33.65 12.63 -1.60
C LEU A 256 34.31 13.61 -0.61
N GLY A 257 34.16 13.39 0.70
CA GLY A 257 34.86 14.15 1.74
C GLY A 257 36.39 14.01 1.69
N MET A 258 36.92 13.00 1.00
CA MET A 258 38.35 12.82 0.80
C MET A 258 38.93 13.74 -0.28
N ILE A 259 38.13 14.18 -1.26
CA ILE A 259 38.62 14.93 -2.42
C ILE A 259 38.99 16.35 -1.97
N PRO A 260 40.30 16.66 -1.87
CA PRO A 260 40.73 17.96 -1.38
C PRO A 260 40.60 18.98 -2.52
N CYS A 261 39.71 19.96 -2.38
CA CYS A 261 39.61 21.05 -3.34
C CYS A 261 40.85 21.96 -3.21
N HIS A 262 41.88 21.77 -4.04
CA HIS A 262 43.14 22.52 -3.93
C HIS A 262 43.10 23.91 -4.58
N ARG A 263 42.11 24.19 -5.42
CA ARG A 263 41.97 25.48 -6.11
C ARG A 263 41.29 26.51 -5.21
N LYS A 264 42.04 27.52 -4.75
CA LYS A 264 41.54 28.63 -3.90
C LYS A 264 40.33 29.37 -4.50
N SER A 265 40.26 29.51 -5.83
CA SER A 265 39.12 30.13 -6.52
C SER A 265 37.82 29.35 -6.35
N LEU A 266 37.89 28.01 -6.50
CA LEU A 266 36.76 27.11 -6.29
C LEU A 266 36.34 27.04 -4.83
N GLN A 267 37.29 27.04 -3.89
CA GLN A 267 36.97 27.14 -2.46
C GLN A 267 36.24 28.44 -2.12
N LYS A 268 36.70 29.58 -2.66
CA LYS A 268 36.05 30.89 -2.47
C LYS A 268 34.65 30.93 -3.09
N LEU A 269 34.48 30.29 -4.26
CA LEU A 269 33.18 30.14 -4.92
C LEU A 269 32.22 29.26 -4.10
N GLN A 270 32.69 28.11 -3.60
CA GLN A 270 31.92 27.22 -2.72
C GLN A 270 31.51 27.90 -1.41
N GLN A 271 32.31 28.85 -0.92
CA GLN A 271 32.00 29.63 0.27
C GLN A 271 31.10 30.86 -0.02
N SER A 272 30.77 31.12 -1.29
CA SER A 272 29.85 32.20 -1.65
C SER A 272 28.43 31.88 -1.17
N LYS A 273 27.80 32.84 -0.47
CA LYS A 273 26.41 32.72 -0.02
C LYS A 273 25.46 32.37 -1.18
N VAL A 274 25.71 32.92 -2.37
CA VAL A 274 24.88 32.66 -3.57
C VAL A 274 24.97 31.19 -3.98
N VAL A 275 26.17 30.62 -4.03
CA VAL A 275 26.39 29.23 -4.43
C VAL A 275 25.83 28.26 -3.39
N ILE A 276 25.95 28.60 -2.11
CA ILE A 276 25.34 27.83 -1.02
C ILE A 276 23.81 27.81 -1.17
N VAL A 277 23.19 28.97 -1.35
CA VAL A 277 21.74 29.10 -1.54
C VAL A 277 21.29 28.33 -2.78
N LEU A 278 21.96 28.51 -3.93
CA LEU A 278 21.65 27.78 -5.16
C LEU A 278 21.81 26.26 -4.98
N GLY A 279 22.82 25.80 -4.25
CA GLY A 279 23.01 24.38 -3.94
C GLY A 279 21.86 23.79 -3.14
N TYR A 280 21.40 24.48 -2.09
CA TYR A 280 20.22 24.04 -1.33
C TYR A 280 18.95 24.05 -2.18
N VAL A 281 18.72 25.11 -2.96
CA VAL A 281 17.57 25.19 -3.88
C VAL A 281 17.61 24.04 -4.88
N LEU A 282 18.76 23.75 -5.48
CA LEU A 282 18.93 22.64 -6.42
C LEU A 282 18.57 21.31 -5.77
N VAL A 283 19.06 21.03 -4.55
CA VAL A 283 18.75 19.78 -3.85
C VAL A 283 17.27 19.71 -3.48
N ILE A 284 16.65 20.81 -3.04
CA ILE A 284 15.21 20.83 -2.75
C ILE A 284 14.39 20.54 -4.01
N VAL A 285 14.70 21.21 -5.13
CA VAL A 285 14.02 21.01 -6.42
C VAL A 285 14.23 19.59 -6.93
N ALA A 286 15.47 19.08 -6.93
CA ALA A 286 15.78 17.72 -7.33
C ALA A 286 15.08 16.67 -6.44
N SER A 287 15.01 16.92 -5.13
CA SER A 287 14.29 16.06 -4.19
C SER A 287 12.80 16.05 -4.50
N TRP A 288 12.20 17.21 -4.77
CA TRP A 288 10.78 17.31 -5.12
C TRP A 288 10.44 16.49 -6.37
N PHE A 289 11.22 16.67 -7.45
CA PHE A 289 11.01 15.90 -8.68
C PHE A 289 11.31 14.40 -8.49
N GLY A 290 12.39 14.06 -7.78
CA GLY A 290 12.76 12.68 -7.49
C GLY A 290 11.69 11.94 -6.69
N ILE A 291 11.16 12.56 -5.64
CA ILE A 291 10.08 12.00 -4.81
C ILE A 291 8.82 11.86 -5.66
N LYS A 292 8.40 12.90 -6.39
CA LYS A 292 7.21 12.82 -7.24
C LYS A 292 7.30 11.69 -8.29
N ALA A 293 8.47 11.50 -8.90
CA ALA A 293 8.69 10.43 -9.87
C ALA A 293 8.77 9.02 -9.25
N SER A 294 9.06 8.91 -7.95
CA SER A 294 9.22 7.61 -7.29
C SER A 294 7.90 7.02 -6.75
N PHE A 295 6.86 7.84 -6.59
CA PHE A 295 5.57 7.43 -6.05
C PHE A 295 4.58 7.26 -7.20
N ASP A 296 4.33 6.01 -7.59
CA ASP A 296 3.41 5.68 -8.68
C ASP A 296 1.97 6.08 -8.33
N GLU A 297 1.41 7.00 -9.12
CA GLU A 297 0.11 7.61 -8.82
C GLU A 297 -1.02 6.57 -8.81
N MET A 298 -1.00 5.59 -9.71
CA MET A 298 -2.02 4.55 -9.81
C MET A 298 -1.99 3.62 -8.58
N THR A 299 -0.79 3.18 -8.19
CA THR A 299 -0.57 2.33 -7.02
C THR A 299 -1.05 3.02 -5.75
N TYR A 300 -0.64 4.26 -5.51
CA TYR A 300 -1.06 4.98 -4.30
C TYR A 300 -2.54 5.38 -4.32
N ASP A 301 -3.12 5.61 -5.49
CA ASP A 301 -4.57 5.84 -5.62
C ASP A 301 -5.37 4.59 -5.20
N LEU A 302 -4.92 3.39 -5.57
CA LEU A 302 -5.51 2.13 -5.11
C LEU A 302 -5.36 1.92 -3.60
N ILE A 303 -4.17 2.21 -3.05
CA ILE A 303 -3.92 2.15 -1.61
C ILE A 303 -4.85 3.12 -0.85
N ASP A 304 -5.06 4.32 -1.39
CA ASP A 304 -5.99 5.30 -0.82
C ASP A 304 -7.42 4.77 -0.79
N TYR A 305 -7.93 4.22 -1.90
CA TYR A 305 -9.28 3.64 -1.93
C TYR A 305 -9.43 2.51 -0.91
N ASP A 306 -8.47 1.58 -0.84
CA ASP A 306 -8.47 0.50 0.17
C ASP A 306 -8.46 1.05 1.60
N PHE A 307 -7.66 2.09 1.86
CA PHE A 307 -7.63 2.75 3.17
C PHE A 307 -8.96 3.41 3.53
N LEU A 308 -9.63 4.07 2.58
CA LEU A 308 -10.93 4.69 2.81
C LEU A 308 -12.01 3.63 3.07
N VAL A 309 -11.97 2.48 2.39
CA VAL A 309 -12.87 1.34 2.67
C VAL A 309 -12.60 0.77 4.05
N ARG A 310 -11.33 0.56 4.41
CA ARG A 310 -10.90 0.08 5.75
C ARG A 310 -11.43 0.96 6.88
N THR A 311 -11.46 2.27 6.65
CA THR A 311 -11.88 3.27 7.64
C THR A 311 -13.35 3.68 7.51
N GLU A 312 -14.09 3.06 6.58
CA GLU A 312 -15.51 3.28 6.33
C GLU A 312 -15.85 4.76 6.02
N LEU A 313 -14.93 5.49 5.40
CA LEU A 313 -15.10 6.89 5.02
C LEU A 313 -15.79 7.00 3.64
N TRP A 314 -17.02 6.48 3.56
CA TRP A 314 -17.78 6.33 2.32
C TRP A 314 -17.97 7.64 1.55
N ASP A 315 -18.30 8.73 2.26
CA ASP A 315 -18.50 10.05 1.62
C ASP A 315 -17.22 10.56 0.95
N LYS A 316 -16.04 10.28 1.53
CA LYS A 316 -14.75 10.68 0.93
C LYS A 316 -14.41 9.86 -0.30
N ILE A 317 -14.82 8.59 -0.38
CA ILE A 317 -14.64 7.75 -1.57
C ILE A 317 -15.43 8.35 -2.73
N ILE A 318 -16.69 8.73 -2.48
CA ILE A 318 -17.58 9.33 -3.48
C ILE A 318 -17.01 10.69 -3.93
N GLU A 319 -16.63 11.57 -2.99
CA GLU A 319 -16.03 12.88 -3.31
C GLU A 319 -14.73 12.74 -4.12
N LYS A 320 -13.89 11.76 -3.78
CA LYS A 320 -12.65 11.46 -4.52
C LYS A 320 -12.96 11.06 -5.96
N ALA A 321 -13.95 10.18 -6.16
CA ALA A 321 -14.35 9.71 -7.49
C ALA A 321 -15.04 10.81 -8.34
N GLU A 322 -15.79 11.73 -7.71
CA GLU A 322 -16.39 12.89 -8.38
C GLU A 322 -15.32 13.87 -8.89
N LYS A 323 -14.24 14.05 -8.14
CA LYS A 323 -13.10 14.92 -8.53
C LYS A 323 -12.20 14.28 -9.57
N LYS A 324 -11.94 12.98 -9.45
CA LYS A 324 -11.09 12.20 -10.34
C LYS A 324 -11.74 10.81 -10.53
N PRO A 325 -12.37 10.55 -11.69
CA PRO A 325 -13.06 9.28 -11.93
C PRO A 325 -12.17 8.06 -11.67
N ALA A 326 -12.70 7.11 -10.90
CA ALA A 326 -12.11 5.78 -10.75
C ALA A 326 -12.29 5.00 -12.07
N THR A 327 -11.24 4.31 -12.51
CA THR A 327 -11.24 3.61 -13.81
C THR A 327 -10.84 2.14 -13.75
N THR A 328 -10.22 1.71 -12.64
CA THR A 328 -9.82 0.31 -12.46
C THR A 328 -10.94 -0.46 -11.75
N PRO A 329 -11.12 -1.77 -12.02
CA PRO A 329 -12.13 -2.58 -11.33
C PRO A 329 -12.08 -2.46 -9.80
N LEU A 330 -10.87 -2.47 -9.22
CA LEU A 330 -10.69 -2.34 -7.77
C LEU A 330 -11.18 -0.99 -7.24
N SER A 331 -10.76 0.13 -7.85
CA SER A 331 -11.21 1.47 -7.40
C SER A 331 -12.69 1.70 -7.66
N VAL A 332 -13.24 1.25 -8.78
CA VAL A 332 -14.68 1.34 -9.09
C VAL A 332 -15.51 0.52 -8.11
N SER A 333 -15.06 -0.69 -7.73
CA SER A 333 -15.74 -1.50 -6.71
C SER A 333 -15.79 -0.83 -5.34
N CYS A 334 -14.76 -0.05 -4.98
CA CYS A 334 -14.77 0.75 -3.76
C CYS A 334 -15.81 1.87 -3.82
N VAL A 335 -15.96 2.52 -4.99
CA VAL A 335 -16.97 3.57 -5.22
C VAL A 335 -18.38 2.98 -5.17
N ASN A 336 -18.63 1.88 -5.87
CA ASN A 336 -19.93 1.21 -5.85
C ASN A 336 -20.29 0.70 -4.44
N LEU A 337 -19.32 0.16 -3.70
CA LEU A 337 -19.51 -0.18 -2.29
C LEU A 337 -19.88 1.04 -1.46
N ALA A 338 -19.19 2.18 -1.64
CA ALA A 338 -19.48 3.41 -0.92
C ALA A 338 -20.89 3.93 -1.23
N LEU A 339 -21.29 3.97 -2.50
CA LEU A 339 -22.65 4.33 -2.91
C LEU A 339 -23.68 3.42 -2.24
N SER A 340 -23.43 2.12 -2.19
CA SER A 340 -24.31 1.16 -1.54
C SER A 340 -24.41 1.38 -0.02
N GLN A 341 -23.29 1.63 0.66
CA GLN A 341 -23.30 1.94 2.10
C GLN A 341 -24.05 3.24 2.42
N LYS A 342 -24.18 4.14 1.44
CA LYS A 342 -24.99 5.35 1.53
C LYS A 342 -26.43 5.19 1.01
N GLY A 343 -26.80 4.02 0.49
CA GLY A 343 -28.12 3.75 -0.08
C GLY A 343 -28.38 4.47 -1.40
N MET A 344 -27.33 4.79 -2.17
CA MET A 344 -27.37 5.55 -3.43
C MET A 344 -26.89 4.74 -4.65
N LEU A 345 -26.57 3.45 -4.49
CA LEU A 345 -25.96 2.64 -5.56
C LEU A 345 -26.81 2.67 -6.83
N ALA A 346 -28.08 2.28 -6.73
CA ALA A 346 -28.98 2.19 -7.87
C ALA A 346 -29.45 3.56 -8.42
N ASP A 347 -29.29 4.64 -7.67
CA ASP A 347 -29.62 6.00 -8.12
C ASP A 347 -28.48 6.65 -8.91
N ARG A 348 -27.23 6.36 -8.51
CA ARG A 348 -26.03 7.06 -8.99
C ARG A 348 -25.05 6.16 -9.75
N LEU A 349 -25.38 4.90 -10.00
CA LEU A 349 -24.48 3.91 -10.63
C LEU A 349 -23.77 4.45 -11.87
N PHE A 350 -24.56 5.05 -12.78
CA PHE A 350 -24.07 5.53 -14.08
C PHE A 350 -23.57 6.99 -14.05
N GLU A 351 -23.49 7.63 -12.88
CA GLU A 351 -22.73 8.88 -12.73
C GLU A 351 -21.22 8.65 -12.71
N PHE A 352 -20.81 7.41 -12.42
CA PHE A 352 -19.43 6.98 -12.36
C PHE A 352 -19.11 6.01 -13.49
N TYR A 353 -17.82 5.95 -13.86
CA TYR A 353 -17.33 4.99 -14.84
C TYR A 353 -17.47 3.56 -14.30
N GLN A 354 -17.85 2.61 -15.17
CA GLN A 354 -18.11 1.22 -14.81
C GLN A 354 -17.28 0.25 -15.66
N ASN A 355 -16.83 -0.84 -15.04
CA ASN A 355 -16.03 -1.92 -15.65
C ASN A 355 -16.86 -3.19 -15.88
N GLY A 356 -18.12 -3.08 -16.31
CA GLY A 356 -19.03 -4.23 -16.32
C GLY A 356 -19.21 -4.82 -14.92
N GLY A 357 -19.50 -6.13 -14.85
CA GLY A 357 -19.64 -6.83 -13.56
C GLY A 357 -18.41 -6.72 -12.66
N GLU A 358 -17.21 -6.56 -13.22
CA GLU A 358 -15.97 -6.38 -12.44
C GLU A 358 -15.94 -5.08 -11.63
N GLY A 359 -16.73 -4.08 -12.03
CA GLY A 359 -16.93 -2.85 -11.26
C GLY A 359 -17.69 -3.07 -9.96
N LEU A 360 -18.45 -4.17 -9.82
CA LEU A 360 -19.08 -4.57 -8.55
C LEU A 360 -18.28 -5.67 -7.85
N PHE A 361 -17.79 -6.64 -8.59
CA PHE A 361 -17.03 -7.78 -8.07
C PHE A 361 -15.73 -7.94 -8.88
N PRO A 362 -14.63 -7.31 -8.45
CA PRO A 362 -13.34 -7.45 -9.11
C PRO A 362 -12.95 -8.92 -9.23
N THR A 363 -12.38 -9.28 -10.39
CA THR A 363 -11.91 -10.64 -10.67
C THR A 363 -10.90 -11.10 -9.64
N PHE A 364 -11.09 -12.31 -9.13
CA PHE A 364 -10.19 -12.89 -8.15
C PHE A 364 -8.82 -13.17 -8.76
N THR A 365 -7.79 -12.56 -8.18
CA THR A 365 -6.40 -12.88 -8.47
C THR A 365 -5.71 -13.38 -7.20
N ARG A 366 -4.78 -14.33 -7.35
CA ARG A 366 -4.05 -14.94 -6.23
C ARG A 366 -2.93 -14.03 -5.75
N ASP A 367 -3.29 -12.85 -5.24
CA ASP A 367 -2.39 -11.88 -4.64
C ASP A 367 -2.94 -11.35 -3.30
N MET A 368 -2.13 -10.55 -2.60
CA MET A 368 -2.46 -10.07 -1.25
C MET A 368 -3.43 -8.87 -1.23
N ILE A 369 -3.72 -8.24 -2.37
CA ILE A 369 -4.43 -6.96 -2.46
C ILE A 369 -5.84 -7.15 -3.04
N SER A 370 -5.93 -7.73 -4.23
CA SER A 370 -7.20 -7.78 -4.98
C SER A 370 -8.34 -8.49 -4.24
N PRO A 371 -8.11 -9.60 -3.50
CA PRO A 371 -9.21 -10.28 -2.83
C PRO A 371 -9.78 -9.49 -1.66
N VAL A 372 -9.00 -8.54 -1.10
CA VAL A 372 -9.38 -7.76 0.08
C VAL A 372 -10.59 -6.87 -0.24
N SER A 373 -10.58 -6.18 -1.39
CA SER A 373 -11.69 -5.32 -1.80
C SER A 373 -12.98 -6.11 -1.98
N THR A 374 -12.93 -7.23 -2.73
CA THR A 374 -14.10 -8.08 -2.95
C THR A 374 -14.61 -8.72 -1.66
N ALA A 375 -13.71 -9.12 -0.75
CA ALA A 375 -14.09 -9.66 0.55
C ALA A 375 -14.86 -8.64 1.41
N GLU A 376 -14.47 -7.36 1.38
CA GLU A 376 -15.19 -6.30 2.10
C GLU A 376 -16.62 -6.10 1.56
N ILE A 377 -16.84 -6.36 0.27
CA ILE A 377 -18.17 -6.35 -0.37
C ILE A 377 -18.98 -7.56 0.09
N PHE A 378 -18.41 -8.77 -0.02
CA PHE A 378 -19.06 -10.02 0.43
C PHE A 378 -19.44 -9.97 1.92
N PHE A 379 -18.57 -9.43 2.77
CA PHE A 379 -18.84 -9.28 4.20
C PHE A 379 -20.09 -8.44 4.46
N ARG A 380 -20.23 -7.32 3.73
CA ARG A 380 -21.37 -6.38 3.90
C ARG A 380 -22.66 -6.88 3.27
N LEU A 381 -22.56 -7.66 2.19
CA LEU A 381 -23.69 -8.38 1.59
C LEU A 381 -24.27 -9.43 2.56
N GLY A 382 -23.42 -10.08 3.37
CA GLY A 382 -23.80 -11.24 4.17
C GLY A 382 -23.30 -12.57 3.61
N MET A 383 -22.47 -12.53 2.56
CA MET A 383 -21.71 -13.68 2.03
C MET A 383 -20.48 -13.94 2.90
N VAL A 384 -20.72 -14.27 4.18
CA VAL A 384 -19.70 -14.31 5.23
C VAL A 384 -18.61 -15.35 4.93
N ASN A 385 -18.98 -16.51 4.40
CA ASN A 385 -18.04 -17.58 4.05
C ASN A 385 -17.11 -17.17 2.91
N ASP A 386 -17.62 -16.45 1.91
CA ASP A 386 -16.82 -15.97 0.78
C ASP A 386 -15.88 -14.84 1.19
N ALA A 387 -16.35 -13.94 2.05
CA ALA A 387 -15.50 -12.92 2.67
C ALA A 387 -14.36 -13.56 3.45
N GLU A 388 -14.64 -14.60 4.23
CA GLU A 388 -13.64 -15.36 4.98
C GLU A 388 -12.61 -16.01 4.04
N ARG A 389 -13.09 -16.73 3.01
CA ARG A 389 -12.23 -17.37 2.00
C ARG A 389 -11.29 -16.38 1.33
N TYR A 390 -11.81 -15.26 0.83
CA TYR A 390 -11.00 -14.25 0.13
C TYR A 390 -9.98 -13.60 1.07
N MET A 391 -10.37 -13.31 2.31
CA MET A 391 -9.44 -12.77 3.32
C MET A 391 -8.36 -13.78 3.70
N PHE A 392 -8.69 -15.06 3.78
CA PHE A 392 -7.74 -16.14 4.03
C PHE A 392 -6.75 -16.31 2.87
N GLU A 393 -7.23 -16.33 1.62
CA GLU A 393 -6.39 -16.38 0.42
C GLU A 393 -5.43 -15.19 0.37
N ALA A 394 -5.93 -13.95 0.59
CA ALA A 394 -5.08 -12.76 0.66
C ALA A 394 -4.03 -12.85 1.78
N GLN A 395 -4.39 -13.41 2.94
CA GLN A 395 -3.51 -13.60 4.09
C GLN A 395 -2.38 -14.60 3.82
N GLU A 396 -2.68 -15.67 3.08
CA GLU A 396 -1.69 -16.67 2.67
C GLU A 396 -0.85 -16.20 1.47
N ALA A 397 -1.38 -15.29 0.64
CA ALA A 397 -0.66 -14.69 -0.48
C ALA A 397 0.35 -13.60 -0.07
N ILE A 398 0.44 -13.22 1.21
CA ILE A 398 1.43 -12.24 1.71
C ILE A 398 2.85 -12.78 1.48
N PRO A 399 3.66 -12.19 0.58
CA PRO A 399 4.86 -12.86 0.06
C PRO A 399 5.97 -13.10 1.10
N ASN A 400 6.05 -12.25 2.12
CA ASN A 400 7.06 -12.32 3.18
C ASN A 400 6.58 -13.08 4.43
N TYR A 401 5.39 -13.71 4.39
CA TYR A 401 4.81 -14.51 5.47
C TYR A 401 4.52 -13.76 6.78
N ARG A 402 4.60 -12.43 6.81
CA ARG A 402 4.47 -11.64 8.06
C ARG A 402 3.06 -11.50 8.59
N LYS A 403 2.07 -11.99 7.83
CA LYS A 403 0.64 -12.00 8.17
C LYS A 403 0.07 -10.61 8.43
N SER A 404 -1.22 -10.44 8.13
CA SER A 404 -1.93 -9.18 8.33
C SER A 404 -2.80 -9.21 9.58
N SER A 405 -2.67 -8.17 10.41
CA SER A 405 -3.60 -7.91 11.53
C SER A 405 -5.00 -7.58 11.03
N ARG A 406 -5.12 -6.75 9.99
CA ARG A 406 -6.41 -6.38 9.38
C ARG A 406 -7.15 -7.61 8.86
N LEU A 407 -6.49 -8.42 8.02
CA LEU A 407 -7.14 -9.61 7.45
C LEU A 407 -7.52 -10.61 8.55
N THR A 408 -6.65 -10.81 9.55
CA THR A 408 -6.94 -11.69 10.70
C THR A 408 -8.16 -11.22 11.48
N ARG A 409 -8.35 -9.91 11.67
CA ARG A 409 -9.57 -9.37 12.30
C ARG A 409 -10.80 -9.73 11.50
N ARG A 410 -10.79 -9.51 10.19
CA ARG A 410 -11.95 -9.82 9.35
C ARG A 410 -12.29 -11.31 9.36
N ILE A 411 -11.27 -12.18 9.30
CA ILE A 411 -11.46 -13.64 9.44
C ILE A 411 -12.09 -13.97 10.80
N ILE A 412 -11.60 -13.39 11.91
CA ILE A 412 -12.20 -13.58 13.24
C ILE A 412 -13.67 -13.18 13.26
N GLU A 413 -14.02 -12.05 12.64
CA GLU A 413 -15.41 -11.59 12.58
C GLU A 413 -16.29 -12.57 11.82
N CYS A 414 -15.83 -13.08 10.67
CA CYS A 414 -16.54 -14.13 9.93
C CYS A 414 -16.74 -15.39 10.79
N GLU A 415 -15.71 -15.84 11.49
CA GLU A 415 -15.76 -17.02 12.34
C GLU A 415 -16.72 -16.84 13.54
N ILE A 416 -16.73 -15.66 14.16
CA ILE A 416 -17.69 -15.30 15.23
C ILE A 416 -19.11 -15.29 14.69
N ILE A 417 -19.31 -14.68 13.52
CA ILE A 417 -20.61 -14.68 12.85
C ILE A 417 -21.02 -16.13 12.67
N ASN A 418 -20.22 -16.93 11.96
CA ASN A 418 -20.47 -18.33 11.62
C ASN A 418 -20.74 -19.24 12.83
N GLY A 419 -20.18 -18.92 14.00
CA GLY A 419 -20.35 -19.68 15.24
C GLY A 419 -19.14 -20.58 15.55
N ASN A 420 -18.06 -20.44 14.78
CA ASN A 420 -16.82 -21.19 14.90
C ASN A 420 -15.90 -20.61 15.98
N TYR A 421 -16.42 -20.50 17.21
CA TYR A 421 -15.74 -19.78 18.29
C TYR A 421 -14.36 -20.33 18.67
N LYS A 422 -14.12 -21.63 18.45
CA LYS A 422 -12.81 -22.25 18.71
C LYS A 422 -11.72 -21.69 17.78
N VAL A 423 -12.04 -21.48 16.51
CA VAL A 423 -11.09 -20.92 15.53
C VAL A 423 -10.89 -19.43 15.81
N ALA A 424 -11.99 -18.70 16.02
CA ALA A 424 -11.94 -17.29 16.44
C ALA A 424 -11.05 -17.09 17.69
N ALA A 425 -11.20 -17.92 18.72
CA ALA A 425 -10.37 -17.87 19.93
C ALA A 425 -8.88 -18.06 19.64
N LYS A 426 -8.51 -18.98 18.73
CA LYS A 426 -7.10 -19.21 18.35
C LYS A 426 -6.49 -17.98 17.69
N LEU A 427 -7.21 -17.34 16.77
CA LEU A 427 -6.75 -16.13 16.08
C LEU A 427 -6.72 -14.92 17.02
N LEU A 428 -7.72 -14.77 17.89
CA LEU A 428 -7.78 -13.71 18.90
C LEU A 428 -6.59 -13.77 19.86
N ARG A 429 -6.18 -14.97 20.31
CA ARG A 429 -4.98 -15.14 21.15
C ARG A 429 -3.70 -14.66 20.49
N ARG A 430 -3.61 -14.69 19.15
CA ARG A 430 -2.48 -14.09 18.42
C ARG A 430 -2.55 -12.57 18.47
N LEU A 431 -3.72 -11.99 18.18
CA LEU A 431 -3.90 -10.54 18.20
C LEU A 431 -3.78 -9.93 19.60
N GLN A 432 -4.08 -10.68 20.66
CA GLN A 432 -3.83 -10.28 22.05
C GLN A 432 -2.35 -9.98 22.33
N LYS A 433 -1.41 -10.55 21.55
CA LYS A 433 0.03 -10.30 21.66
C LYS A 433 0.51 -9.12 20.81
N THR A 434 -0.40 -8.30 20.28
CA THR A 434 -0.07 -7.10 19.48
C THR A 434 -0.27 -5.84 20.31
N LEU A 435 0.34 -4.72 19.92
CA LEU A 435 0.16 -3.45 20.62
C LEU A 435 -1.24 -2.84 20.37
N PHE A 436 -1.58 -2.59 19.11
CA PHE A 436 -2.78 -1.82 18.74
C PHE A 436 -4.07 -2.65 18.62
N TYR A 437 -3.99 -3.98 18.50
CA TYR A 437 -5.17 -4.85 18.32
C TYR A 437 -5.54 -5.67 19.55
N SER A 438 -4.74 -5.64 20.62
CA SER A 438 -4.98 -6.41 21.84
C SER A 438 -6.29 -6.05 22.54
N ASN A 439 -6.61 -4.76 22.66
CA ASN A 439 -7.85 -4.29 23.27
C ASN A 439 -9.09 -4.79 22.52
N TRP A 440 -9.10 -4.64 21.19
CA TRP A 440 -10.17 -5.18 20.36
C TRP A 440 -10.26 -6.71 20.48
N ALA A 441 -9.13 -7.41 20.50
CA ALA A 441 -9.11 -8.86 20.65
C ALA A 441 -9.67 -9.33 22.00
N ASN A 442 -9.39 -8.61 23.09
CA ASN A 442 -9.96 -8.89 24.41
C ASN A 442 -11.49 -8.69 24.43
N GLN A 443 -11.98 -7.63 23.80
CA GLN A 443 -13.42 -7.37 23.68
C GLN A 443 -14.12 -8.48 22.89
N MET A 444 -13.56 -8.88 21.75
CA MET A 444 -14.12 -9.97 20.94
C MET A 444 -14.04 -11.33 21.64
N MET A 445 -12.97 -11.58 22.40
CA MET A 445 -12.84 -12.79 23.21
C MET A 445 -13.99 -12.93 24.23
N ALA A 446 -14.43 -11.83 24.83
CA ALA A 446 -15.55 -11.81 25.78
C ALA A 446 -16.92 -12.07 25.12
N LEU A 447 -17.04 -11.88 23.80
CA LEU A 447 -18.27 -12.19 23.07
C LEU A 447 -18.42 -13.69 22.76
N LEU A 448 -17.32 -14.46 22.73
CA LEU A 448 -17.34 -15.84 22.28
C LEU A 448 -18.29 -16.71 23.11
N GLY A 449 -19.21 -17.42 22.45
CA GLY A 449 -20.21 -18.26 23.08
C GLY A 449 -21.41 -17.52 23.69
N ASN A 450 -21.41 -16.18 23.72
CA ASN A 450 -22.56 -15.40 24.20
C ASN A 450 -23.50 -15.04 23.04
N GLU A 451 -24.36 -15.98 22.67
CA GLU A 451 -25.31 -15.83 21.55
C GLU A 451 -26.18 -14.58 21.65
N LYS A 452 -26.65 -14.25 22.86
CA LYS A 452 -27.48 -13.06 23.08
C LYS A 452 -26.73 -11.78 22.79
N ALA A 453 -25.47 -11.67 23.23
CA ALA A 453 -24.63 -10.51 22.96
C ALA A 453 -24.29 -10.39 21.47
N ILE A 454 -23.91 -11.49 20.82
CA ILE A 454 -23.56 -11.47 19.39
C ILE A 454 -24.79 -11.10 18.53
N ASN A 455 -25.97 -11.66 18.84
CA ASN A 455 -27.19 -11.35 18.09
C ASN A 455 -27.69 -9.90 18.31
N ARG A 456 -27.30 -9.25 19.41
CA ARG A 456 -27.55 -7.82 19.67
C ARG A 456 -26.50 -6.91 19.05
N HIS A 457 -25.35 -7.45 18.63
CA HIS A 457 -24.31 -6.65 17.99
C HIS A 457 -24.82 -6.10 16.65
N PRO A 458 -24.66 -4.79 16.37
CA PRO A 458 -25.26 -4.14 15.20
C PRO A 458 -24.82 -4.75 13.87
N ILE A 459 -23.55 -5.14 13.76
CA ILE A 459 -23.00 -5.78 12.57
C ILE A 459 -23.23 -7.30 12.60
N TYR A 460 -22.69 -8.02 13.60
CA TYR A 460 -22.75 -9.49 13.62
C TYR A 460 -24.17 -10.04 13.70
N GLY A 461 -25.06 -9.42 14.49
CA GLY A 461 -26.46 -9.81 14.56
C GLY A 461 -27.19 -9.65 13.24
N LYS A 462 -26.93 -8.56 12.51
CA LYS A 462 -27.45 -8.32 11.15
C LYS A 462 -26.93 -9.36 10.16
N LEU A 463 -25.62 -9.57 10.09
CA LEU A 463 -25.01 -10.52 9.16
C LEU A 463 -25.37 -11.99 9.48
N ARG A 464 -25.66 -12.32 10.74
CA ARG A 464 -26.20 -13.63 11.13
C ARG A 464 -27.61 -13.90 10.60
N LYS A 465 -28.39 -12.86 10.33
CA LYS A 465 -29.71 -12.98 9.69
C LYS A 465 -29.57 -13.07 8.18
N TYR A 466 -28.72 -12.22 7.60
CA TYR A 466 -28.52 -12.14 6.16
C TYR A 466 -27.85 -13.38 5.58
N ARG A 467 -26.85 -13.94 6.27
CA ARG A 467 -26.16 -15.12 5.76
C ARG A 467 -27.16 -16.26 5.58
N GLU A 468 -26.98 -16.99 4.49
CA GLU A 468 -27.74 -18.21 4.22
C GLU A 468 -27.38 -19.28 5.28
N LYS A 469 -28.40 -19.97 5.81
CA LYS A 469 -28.25 -21.03 6.83
C LYS A 469 -29.09 -22.26 6.56
N LYS A 470 -30.05 -22.16 5.65
CA LYS A 470 -31.10 -23.16 5.47
C LYS A 470 -30.68 -24.22 4.45
N GLN A 471 -29.75 -23.88 3.56
CA GLN A 471 -29.26 -24.78 2.52
C GLN A 471 -27.75 -24.64 2.32
N ASP A 472 -27.06 -25.77 2.20
CA ASP A 472 -25.70 -25.79 1.67
C ASP A 472 -25.78 -25.48 0.17
N PHE A 473 -25.03 -24.48 -0.29
CA PHE A 473 -24.92 -24.16 -1.71
C PHE A 473 -23.46 -23.92 -2.09
N LEU A 474 -23.13 -24.18 -3.36
CA LEU A 474 -21.81 -23.94 -3.90
C LEU A 474 -21.73 -22.50 -4.40
N PHE A 475 -20.68 -21.78 -3.98
CA PHE A 475 -20.37 -20.48 -4.54
C PHE A 475 -20.00 -20.61 -6.02
N SER A 476 -20.59 -19.76 -6.86
CA SER A 476 -20.29 -19.63 -8.28
C SER A 476 -20.03 -18.15 -8.60
N ASP A 477 -18.82 -17.83 -9.05
CA ASP A 477 -18.46 -16.49 -9.54
C ASP A 477 -19.15 -16.17 -10.88
N ARG A 478 -19.52 -17.20 -11.64
CA ARG A 478 -20.23 -17.09 -12.92
C ARG A 478 -21.73 -16.84 -12.76
N GLU A 479 -22.31 -17.26 -11.64
CA GLU A 479 -23.75 -17.16 -11.35
C GLU A 479 -24.00 -16.24 -10.15
N MET A 480 -23.30 -15.11 -10.11
CA MET A 480 -23.40 -14.13 -9.03
C MET A 480 -24.84 -13.61 -8.85
N ASP A 481 -25.60 -13.56 -9.92
CA ASP A 481 -27.02 -13.22 -9.92
C ASP A 481 -27.85 -14.16 -9.05
N GLN A 482 -27.64 -15.46 -9.21
CA GLN A 482 -28.31 -16.47 -8.38
C GLN A 482 -27.84 -16.36 -6.93
N MET A 483 -26.55 -16.12 -6.68
CA MET A 483 -26.01 -15.97 -5.32
C MET A 483 -26.67 -14.79 -4.59
N LEU A 484 -26.79 -13.64 -5.27
CA LEU A 484 -27.43 -12.44 -4.71
C LEU A 484 -28.94 -12.63 -4.54
N GLY A 485 -29.59 -13.31 -5.49
CA GLY A 485 -31.01 -13.68 -5.41
C GLY A 485 -31.31 -14.56 -4.20
N LEU A 486 -30.52 -15.63 -3.98
CA LEU A 486 -30.64 -16.50 -2.81
C LEU A 486 -30.46 -15.72 -1.51
N LEU A 487 -29.44 -14.85 -1.45
CA LEU A 487 -29.16 -14.03 -0.28
C LEU A 487 -30.32 -13.08 0.04
N PHE A 488 -30.97 -12.51 -0.98
CA PHE A 488 -32.15 -11.66 -0.80
C PHE A 488 -33.37 -12.47 -0.36
N LEU A 489 -33.63 -13.64 -0.96
CA LEU A 489 -34.77 -14.50 -0.60
C LEU A 489 -34.68 -15.05 0.83
N ASN A 490 -33.47 -15.18 1.38
CA ASN A 490 -33.28 -15.57 2.77
C ASN A 490 -33.76 -14.49 3.75
N ASP A 491 -33.48 -13.21 3.46
CA ASP A 491 -33.95 -12.06 4.23
C ASP A 491 -34.19 -10.85 3.31
N ASN A 492 -35.47 -10.60 3.00
CA ASN A 492 -35.89 -9.52 2.11
C ASN A 492 -35.59 -8.11 2.65
N HIS A 493 -35.13 -7.96 3.91
CA HIS A 493 -34.63 -6.67 4.41
C HIS A 493 -33.19 -6.38 3.95
N ASN A 494 -32.53 -7.34 3.27
CA ASN A 494 -31.20 -7.15 2.69
C ASN A 494 -31.27 -6.35 1.38
N LYS A 495 -31.61 -5.06 1.49
CA LYS A 495 -31.68 -4.12 0.36
C LYS A 495 -30.42 -4.15 -0.51
N MET A 496 -29.24 -4.26 0.12
CA MET A 496 -27.96 -4.30 -0.60
C MET A 496 -27.87 -5.50 -1.55
N ALA A 497 -28.33 -6.69 -1.14
CA ALA A 497 -28.31 -7.87 -2.01
C ALA A 497 -29.18 -7.66 -3.26
N TYR A 498 -30.38 -7.10 -3.10
CA TYR A 498 -31.24 -6.78 -4.24
C TYR A 498 -30.66 -5.69 -5.14
N GLU A 499 -30.14 -4.59 -4.58
CA GLU A 499 -29.52 -3.54 -5.40
C GLU A 499 -28.30 -4.05 -6.16
N TYR A 500 -27.43 -4.84 -5.51
CA TYR A 500 -26.30 -5.47 -6.21
C TYR A 500 -26.75 -6.44 -7.30
N LEU A 501 -27.83 -7.21 -7.08
CA LEU A 501 -28.39 -8.11 -8.10
C LEU A 501 -28.81 -7.32 -9.34
N MET A 502 -29.67 -6.32 -9.14
CA MET A 502 -30.21 -5.52 -10.24
C MET A 502 -29.09 -4.74 -10.95
N CYS A 503 -28.17 -4.13 -10.20
CA CYS A 503 -27.03 -3.42 -10.78
C CYS A 503 -26.07 -4.38 -11.51
N TYR A 504 -25.88 -5.61 -11.02
CA TYR A 504 -25.06 -6.61 -11.70
C TYR A 504 -25.63 -6.96 -13.07
N GLU A 505 -26.94 -7.22 -13.18
CA GLU A 505 -27.58 -7.46 -14.48
C GLU A 505 -27.44 -6.28 -15.43
N LEU A 506 -27.63 -5.05 -14.93
CA LEU A 506 -27.46 -3.85 -15.75
C LEU A 506 -26.02 -3.68 -16.24
N LEU A 507 -25.03 -3.94 -15.39
CA LEU A 507 -23.62 -3.83 -15.78
C LEU A 507 -23.18 -4.93 -16.74
N GLN A 508 -23.80 -6.12 -16.65
CA GLN A 508 -23.66 -7.21 -17.62
C GLN A 508 -24.49 -7.01 -18.89
N ARG A 509 -25.30 -5.94 -18.93
CA ARG A 509 -26.26 -5.63 -20.00
C ARG A 509 -27.33 -6.71 -20.23
N ASP A 510 -27.61 -7.54 -19.24
CA ASP A 510 -28.63 -8.59 -19.30
C ASP A 510 -30.01 -8.05 -18.90
N MET A 511 -30.69 -7.51 -19.90
CA MET A 511 -32.02 -6.92 -19.73
C MET A 511 -33.11 -7.95 -19.44
N GLU A 512 -32.94 -9.19 -19.88
CA GLU A 512 -33.93 -10.24 -19.67
C GLU A 512 -33.95 -10.63 -18.19
N LYS A 513 -32.78 -10.88 -17.62
CA LYS A 513 -32.64 -11.15 -16.18
C LYS A 513 -33.01 -9.96 -15.32
N PHE A 514 -32.66 -8.73 -15.72
CA PHE A 514 -33.13 -7.53 -15.03
C PHE A 514 -34.67 -7.53 -14.91
N MET A 515 -35.38 -7.73 -16.02
CA MET A 515 -36.85 -7.73 -16.01
C MET A 515 -37.43 -8.93 -15.24
N GLN A 516 -36.74 -10.07 -15.24
CA GLN A 516 -37.11 -11.25 -14.46
C GLN A 516 -37.01 -11.00 -12.95
N TYR A 517 -35.95 -10.34 -12.48
CA TYR A 517 -35.71 -10.11 -11.05
C TYR A 517 -36.38 -8.85 -10.50
N TYR A 518 -36.69 -7.85 -11.34
CA TYR A 518 -37.30 -6.59 -10.93
C TYR A 518 -38.55 -6.71 -10.03
N PRO A 519 -39.48 -7.66 -10.24
CA PRO A 519 -40.64 -7.85 -9.36
C PRO A 519 -40.29 -8.16 -7.89
N LEU A 520 -39.09 -8.66 -7.59
CA LEU A 520 -38.61 -8.89 -6.22
C LEU A 520 -38.47 -7.58 -5.43
N GLY A 521 -38.28 -6.45 -6.12
CA GLY A 521 -38.12 -5.13 -5.51
C GLY A 521 -39.31 -4.69 -4.65
N ARG A 522 -40.50 -5.26 -4.86
CA ARG A 522 -41.70 -4.97 -4.04
C ARG A 522 -41.52 -5.30 -2.55
N PHE A 523 -40.55 -6.16 -2.22
CA PHE A 523 -40.26 -6.57 -0.85
C PHE A 523 -39.20 -5.72 -0.15
N VAL A 524 -38.47 -4.87 -0.89
CA VAL A 524 -37.34 -4.09 -0.36
C VAL A 524 -37.81 -2.90 0.50
N GLY A 525 -39.03 -2.42 0.27
CA GLY A 525 -39.60 -1.26 0.98
C GLY A 525 -39.00 0.07 0.52
N TYR A 526 -38.83 0.26 -0.79
CA TYR A 526 -38.40 1.53 -1.38
C TYR A 526 -39.41 2.66 -1.12
N ASP A 527 -38.89 3.86 -0.87
CA ASP A 527 -39.63 5.12 -0.90
C ASP A 527 -39.84 5.62 -2.35
N HIS A 528 -38.90 5.35 -3.25
CA HIS A 528 -39.02 5.56 -4.69
C HIS A 528 -38.29 4.45 -5.48
N ILE A 529 -38.67 4.24 -6.74
CA ILE A 529 -37.89 3.37 -7.63
C ILE A 529 -36.57 4.06 -7.94
N PRO A 530 -35.40 3.44 -7.73
CA PRO A 530 -34.12 4.08 -8.00
C PRO A 530 -33.99 4.60 -9.43
N ARG A 531 -33.34 5.76 -9.61
CA ARG A 531 -33.24 6.47 -10.90
C ARG A 531 -32.81 5.56 -12.05
N SER A 532 -31.71 4.81 -11.91
CA SER A 532 -31.21 3.96 -13.00
C SER A 532 -32.21 2.85 -13.36
N PHE A 533 -32.99 2.36 -12.41
CA PHE A 533 -34.05 1.39 -12.69
C PHE A 533 -35.22 2.03 -13.42
N GLN A 534 -35.63 3.25 -13.03
CA GLN A 534 -36.67 4.00 -13.74
C GLN A 534 -36.28 4.21 -15.22
N GLU A 535 -35.06 4.70 -15.49
CA GLU A 535 -34.56 4.95 -16.85
C GLU A 535 -34.67 3.69 -17.72
N ILE A 536 -34.27 2.53 -17.17
CA ILE A 536 -34.35 1.23 -17.83
C ILE A 536 -35.79 0.81 -18.11
N LEU A 537 -36.69 0.91 -17.12
CA LEU A 537 -38.10 0.55 -17.28
C LEU A 537 -38.79 1.43 -18.32
N ILE A 538 -38.49 2.73 -18.33
CA ILE A 538 -39.02 3.70 -19.30
C ILE A 538 -38.60 3.29 -20.71
N GLY A 539 -37.30 3.10 -20.95
CA GLY A 539 -36.82 2.73 -22.28
C GLY A 539 -37.35 1.36 -22.74
N ASN A 540 -37.50 0.40 -21.82
CA ASN A 540 -38.08 -0.90 -22.16
C ASN A 540 -39.58 -0.81 -22.50
N TRP A 541 -40.33 -0.01 -21.75
CA TRP A 541 -41.76 0.25 -22.03
C TRP A 541 -41.96 0.87 -23.42
N MET A 542 -41.11 1.85 -23.77
CA MET A 542 -41.16 2.56 -25.04
C MET A 542 -40.87 1.68 -26.28
N LYS A 543 -40.33 0.46 -26.10
CA LYS A 543 -40.15 -0.49 -27.22
C LYS A 543 -41.47 -1.03 -27.75
N THR A 544 -42.50 -1.09 -26.91
CA THR A 544 -43.81 -1.69 -27.24
C THR A 544 -44.96 -0.70 -27.16
N HIS A 545 -44.76 0.44 -26.50
CA HIS A 545 -45.79 1.47 -26.28
C HIS A 545 -45.27 2.84 -26.72
N SER A 546 -46.12 3.66 -27.36
CA SER A 546 -45.73 4.97 -27.88
C SER A 546 -45.94 6.13 -26.89
N ASP A 547 -46.74 5.93 -25.83
CA ASP A 547 -47.04 6.97 -24.84
C ASP A 547 -46.38 6.66 -23.48
N PRO A 548 -45.38 7.45 -23.03
CA PRO A 548 -44.70 7.24 -21.76
C PRO A 548 -45.61 7.39 -20.53
N ARG A 549 -46.78 8.05 -20.66
CA ARG A 549 -47.75 8.23 -19.56
C ARG A 549 -48.50 6.96 -19.20
N THR A 550 -48.42 5.93 -20.05
CA THR A 550 -49.07 4.64 -19.83
C THR A 550 -48.21 3.66 -19.02
N ILE A 551 -47.01 4.08 -18.60
CA ILE A 551 -46.10 3.24 -17.83
C ILE A 551 -46.73 2.84 -16.48
N PRO A 552 -46.73 1.54 -16.12
CA PRO A 552 -47.39 1.07 -14.89
C PRO A 552 -46.55 1.31 -13.62
N TYR A 553 -45.38 1.93 -13.75
CA TYR A 553 -44.41 2.13 -12.66
C TYR A 553 -44.41 3.59 -12.18
N SER A 554 -44.15 3.79 -10.90
CA SER A 554 -44.00 5.13 -10.31
C SER A 554 -42.67 5.75 -10.73
N VAL A 555 -42.68 6.49 -11.84
CA VAL A 555 -41.49 7.14 -12.41
C VAL A 555 -41.57 8.67 -12.35
N ASP A 556 -40.43 9.32 -12.18
CA ASP A 556 -40.33 10.76 -12.11
C ASP A 556 -40.41 11.39 -13.51
N ALA A 557 -41.16 12.48 -13.63
CA ALA A 557 -41.33 13.19 -14.90
C ALA A 557 -40.00 13.64 -15.53
N GLN A 558 -39.01 14.00 -14.70
CA GLN A 558 -37.67 14.36 -15.16
C GLN A 558 -36.95 13.17 -15.80
N ASN A 559 -37.01 11.98 -15.18
CA ASN A 559 -36.39 10.76 -15.71
C ASN A 559 -37.05 10.31 -17.02
N VAL A 560 -38.37 10.47 -17.12
CA VAL A 560 -39.14 10.24 -18.36
C VAL A 560 -38.64 11.16 -19.47
N ASN A 561 -38.62 12.47 -19.25
CA ASN A 561 -38.19 13.44 -20.26
C ASN A 561 -36.73 13.22 -20.67
N ASN A 562 -35.82 13.02 -19.71
CA ASN A 562 -34.41 12.80 -19.98
C ASN A 562 -34.18 11.52 -20.80
N THR A 563 -34.86 10.42 -20.46
CA THR A 563 -34.72 9.14 -21.16
C THR A 563 -35.31 9.20 -22.57
N LEU A 564 -36.46 9.86 -22.75
CA LEU A 564 -37.05 10.04 -24.08
C LEU A 564 -36.18 10.90 -24.98
N ASN A 565 -35.66 12.01 -24.46
CA ASN A 565 -34.75 12.88 -25.20
C ASN A 565 -33.46 12.13 -25.57
N PHE A 566 -32.89 11.34 -24.64
CA PHE A 566 -31.74 10.48 -24.93
C PHE A 566 -32.03 9.53 -26.10
N ILE A 567 -33.15 8.80 -26.04
CA ILE A 567 -33.53 7.83 -27.08
C ILE A 567 -33.73 8.54 -28.42
N GLN A 568 -34.41 9.69 -28.44
CA GLN A 568 -34.61 10.47 -29.67
C GLN A 568 -33.30 10.95 -30.28
N LEU A 569 -32.41 11.54 -29.47
CA LEU A 569 -31.09 12.00 -29.91
C LEU A 569 -30.26 10.83 -30.44
N TYR A 570 -30.25 9.70 -29.74
CA TYR A 570 -29.53 8.50 -30.16
C TYR A 570 -30.05 7.93 -31.48
N MET A 571 -31.38 7.87 -31.68
CA MET A 571 -31.99 7.39 -32.92
C MET A 571 -31.71 8.33 -34.10
N GLN A 572 -31.64 9.64 -33.88
CA GLN A 572 -31.30 10.62 -34.91
C GLN A 572 -29.82 10.58 -35.29
N ASN A 573 -28.94 10.59 -34.29
CA ASN A 573 -27.50 10.55 -34.47
C ASN A 573 -26.80 9.88 -33.27
N PRO A 574 -26.37 8.61 -33.40
CA PRO A 574 -25.67 7.90 -32.33
C PRO A 574 -24.33 8.51 -31.91
N LYS A 575 -23.80 9.50 -32.66
CA LYS A 575 -22.55 10.22 -32.38
C LYS A 575 -22.78 11.68 -31.98
N ASP A 576 -24.01 12.05 -31.60
CA ASP A 576 -24.30 13.41 -31.17
C ASP A 576 -23.47 13.78 -29.93
N PRO A 577 -22.68 14.87 -29.95
CA PRO A 577 -21.90 15.32 -28.80
C PRO A 577 -22.72 15.58 -27.52
N GLN A 578 -24.02 15.84 -27.65
CA GLN A 578 -24.92 16.01 -26.50
C GLN A 578 -25.04 14.73 -25.68
N LEU A 579 -24.94 13.55 -26.30
CA LEU A 579 -25.04 12.26 -25.60
C LEU A 579 -23.92 12.08 -24.55
N SER A 580 -22.78 12.75 -24.74
CA SER A 580 -21.64 12.75 -23.82
C SER A 580 -21.69 13.87 -22.76
N GLN A 581 -22.82 14.56 -22.62
CA GLN A 581 -23.02 15.62 -21.62
C GLN A 581 -24.14 15.25 -20.64
N GLN A 582 -24.14 15.88 -19.46
CA GLN A 582 -25.25 15.73 -18.51
C GLN A 582 -26.54 16.33 -19.09
N PRO A 583 -27.73 15.72 -18.84
CA PRO A 583 -27.95 14.51 -18.02
C PRO A 583 -27.79 13.18 -18.78
N TYR A 584 -27.48 13.22 -20.08
CA TYR A 584 -27.52 12.05 -20.98
C TYR A 584 -26.38 11.06 -20.76
N VAL A 585 -25.18 11.55 -20.46
CA VAL A 585 -24.00 10.69 -20.21
C VAL A 585 -24.16 9.80 -18.98
N SER A 586 -24.98 10.23 -18.01
CA SER A 586 -25.29 9.48 -16.79
C SER A 586 -26.60 8.72 -16.86
N ASN A 587 -27.30 8.74 -18.01
CA ASN A 587 -28.49 7.94 -18.22
C ASN A 587 -28.08 6.47 -18.41
N ALA A 588 -28.80 5.53 -17.77
CA ALA A 588 -28.53 4.11 -17.86
C ALA A 588 -28.42 3.61 -19.31
N TRP A 589 -29.24 4.13 -20.22
CA TRP A 589 -29.18 3.74 -21.63
C TRP A 589 -27.88 4.13 -22.33
N HIS A 590 -27.20 5.19 -21.90
CA HIS A 590 -25.88 5.55 -22.43
C HIS A 590 -24.88 4.40 -22.23
N TYR A 591 -24.84 3.82 -21.03
CA TYR A 591 -24.03 2.64 -20.74
C TYR A 591 -24.44 1.41 -21.57
N MET A 592 -25.75 1.21 -21.74
CA MET A 592 -26.29 0.04 -22.44
C MET A 592 -26.01 0.05 -23.94
N VAL A 593 -26.02 1.21 -24.62
CA VAL A 593 -26.03 1.27 -26.10
C VAL A 593 -24.86 2.00 -26.73
N ILE A 594 -24.13 2.84 -25.97
CA ILE A 594 -22.98 3.62 -26.49
C ILE A 594 -21.68 2.99 -26.03
N GLN A 595 -21.52 2.76 -24.72
CA GLN A 595 -20.29 2.17 -24.18
C GLN A 595 -20.04 0.74 -24.72
N ASP A 596 -21.10 -0.02 -25.00
CA ASP A 596 -21.04 -1.35 -25.63
C ASP A 596 -20.35 -1.34 -27.00
N LYS A 597 -20.70 -0.37 -27.84
CA LYS A 597 -20.12 -0.23 -29.18
C LYS A 597 -18.65 0.21 -29.13
N GLU A 598 -18.23 0.88 -28.07
CA GLU A 598 -16.84 1.28 -27.88
C GLU A 598 -15.97 0.15 -27.30
N GLU A 599 -16.53 -0.65 -26.40
CA GLU A 599 -15.88 -1.84 -25.85
C GLU A 599 -15.75 -2.95 -26.90
N ALA A 600 -16.81 -3.25 -27.66
CA ALA A 600 -16.76 -4.20 -28.78
C ALA A 600 -15.70 -3.82 -29.82
N LYS A 601 -15.54 -2.52 -30.11
CA LYS A 601 -14.47 -2.01 -31.00
C LYS A 601 -13.07 -2.09 -30.39
N LYS A 602 -12.93 -2.03 -29.07
CA LYS A 602 -11.64 -2.21 -28.37
C LYS A 602 -11.25 -3.69 -28.33
N GLU A 603 -12.20 -4.59 -28.17
CA GLU A 603 -11.97 -6.03 -28.24
C GLU A 603 -11.62 -6.50 -29.65
N GLU A 604 -12.33 -6.05 -30.70
CA GLU A 604 -11.96 -6.31 -32.10
C GLU A 604 -10.53 -5.86 -32.44
N LYS A 605 -10.09 -4.74 -31.86
CA LYS A 605 -8.71 -4.27 -32.04
C LYS A 605 -7.70 -5.10 -31.26
N LYS A 606 -8.06 -5.73 -30.15
CA LYS A 606 -7.17 -6.63 -29.39
C LYS A 606 -7.01 -8.01 -30.06
N THR A 607 -7.98 -8.46 -30.87
CA THR A 607 -7.89 -9.71 -31.63
C THR A 607 -7.10 -9.58 -32.94
N ILE A 608 -6.77 -8.36 -33.37
CA ILE A 608 -6.03 -8.07 -34.61
C ILE A 608 -4.52 -7.82 -34.35
N TYR A 609 -4.05 -7.85 -33.09
CA TYR A 609 -2.64 -7.70 -32.73
C TYR A 609 -2.07 -8.90 -31.97
#